data_AF-W7YZ37-F1
#
_entry.id   AF-W7YZ37-F1
#
_cell.length_a   1.000
_cell.length_b   1.000
_cell.length_c   1.000
_cell.angle_alpha   90.00
_cell.angle_beta   90.00
_cell.angle_gamma   90.00
#
_symmetry.space_group_name_H-M   'P 1'
#
loop_
_entity.id
_entity.type
_entity.pdbx_description
1 polymer ?
#
loop_
_entity_poly.entity_id
_entity_poly.type
_entity_poly.pdbx_seq_one_letter_code
_entity_poly.pdbx_strand_id
1 'polypeptide(L)'
;MPKELSSVDAGKRWNMFLTGQTMITGKGLATFENSANKNNEKIKAKDGSEVKGSIPVTYTVLPVPKFAGQEQQSSVAVDGYVTFRGAKEPTAEHKANVVKAAYFLASGKVAATTNNDLFVAQIAESARKAAESMTVTRDADNKAAVETMLKQAAPARPDIPTELGAKAIKMEDEVIIPKLQALIAGEITPEAMFEAVKKGPLQHLAKMAL
;
A
#
# COMPACT_ATOMS: atom_id res chain seq x y z
N MET A 1 -12.59 -22.32 17.59
CA MET A 1 -12.18 -21.13 16.81
C MET A 1 -13.43 -20.53 16.17
N PRO A 2 -13.64 -19.20 16.23
CA PRO A 2 -14.70 -18.55 15.45
C PRO A 2 -14.50 -18.82 13.96
N LYS A 3 -15.60 -19.02 13.22
CA LYS A 3 -15.59 -19.63 11.89
C LYS A 3 -15.24 -18.67 10.74
N GLU A 4 -15.13 -17.36 10.98
CA GLU A 4 -14.50 -16.39 10.07
C GLU A 4 -13.93 -15.22 10.89
N LEU A 5 -12.62 -15.22 11.14
CA LEU A 5 -11.87 -14.03 11.60
C LEU A 5 -10.92 -13.51 10.50
N SER A 6 -10.97 -14.08 9.29
CA SER A 6 -10.08 -13.70 8.21
C SER A 6 -10.68 -12.51 7.45
N SER A 7 -9.99 -11.39 7.54
CA SER A 7 -10.14 -10.20 6.69
C SER A 7 -10.71 -10.50 5.29
N VAL A 8 -11.61 -9.63 4.83
CA VAL A 8 -12.07 -9.64 3.44
C VAL A 8 -10.84 -9.45 2.53
N ASP A 9 -10.62 -10.35 1.57
CA ASP A 9 -9.46 -10.24 0.68
C ASP A 9 -9.52 -8.93 -0.14
N ALA A 10 -8.37 -8.48 -0.65
CA ALA A 10 -8.28 -7.19 -1.32
C ALA A 10 -9.18 -7.10 -2.57
N GLY A 11 -9.30 -8.19 -3.33
CA GLY A 11 -10.16 -8.25 -4.51
C GLY A 11 -11.63 -8.16 -4.16
N LYS A 12 -12.08 -8.88 -3.13
CA LYS A 12 -13.45 -8.77 -2.61
C LYS A 12 -13.76 -7.38 -2.08
N ARG A 13 -12.86 -6.76 -1.31
CA ARG A 13 -13.03 -5.36 -0.84
C ARG A 13 -13.22 -4.39 -2.01
N TRP A 14 -12.45 -4.57 -3.08
CA TRP A 14 -12.59 -3.75 -4.27
C TRP A 14 -13.92 -4.01 -5.01
N ASN A 15 -14.33 -5.27 -5.15
CA ASN A 15 -15.65 -5.59 -5.71
C ASN A 15 -16.80 -5.02 -4.88
N MET A 16 -16.68 -5.02 -3.55
CA MET A 16 -17.64 -4.33 -2.67
C MET A 16 -17.71 -2.84 -2.98
N PHE A 17 -16.58 -2.17 -3.24
CA PHE A 17 -16.57 -0.77 -3.63
C PHE A 17 -17.25 -0.56 -4.99
N LEU A 18 -16.86 -1.35 -6.01
CA LEU A 18 -17.43 -1.26 -7.35
C LEU A 18 -18.93 -1.59 -7.41
N THR A 19 -19.46 -2.35 -6.46
CA THR A 19 -20.88 -2.73 -6.37
C THR A 19 -21.66 -1.87 -5.36
N GLY A 20 -21.05 -0.84 -4.78
CA GLY A 20 -21.71 0.07 -3.83
C GLY A 20 -21.96 -0.49 -2.43
N GLN A 21 -21.36 -1.63 -2.09
CA GLN A 21 -21.46 -2.23 -0.75
C GLN A 21 -20.51 -1.58 0.28
N THR A 22 -19.49 -0.85 -0.19
CA THR A 22 -18.67 0.03 0.66
C THR A 22 -18.32 1.32 -0.09
N MET A 23 -18.19 2.43 0.63
CA MET A 23 -17.77 3.72 0.06
C MET A 23 -16.32 4.08 0.40
N ILE A 24 -15.74 3.45 1.44
CA ILE A 24 -14.38 3.75 1.91
C ILE A 24 -13.58 2.46 1.94
N THR A 25 -12.35 2.51 1.42
CA THR A 25 -11.40 1.40 1.45
C THR A 25 -10.12 1.82 2.18
N GLY A 26 -9.65 0.98 3.11
CA GLY A 26 -8.51 1.29 3.99
C GLY A 26 -7.13 1.23 3.32
N LYS A 27 -7.02 0.69 2.09
CA LYS A 27 -5.77 0.70 1.32
C LYS A 27 -5.94 1.66 0.15
N GLY A 28 -5.66 2.95 0.35
CA GLY A 28 -5.84 4.00 -0.65
C GLY A 28 -4.79 3.97 -1.77
N LEU A 29 -4.73 2.88 -2.55
CA LEU A 29 -3.79 2.77 -3.67
C LEU A 29 -4.25 3.66 -4.83
N ALA A 30 -3.33 4.47 -5.37
CA ALA A 30 -3.64 5.36 -6.50
C ALA A 30 -4.17 4.59 -7.74
N THR A 31 -3.72 3.34 -7.95
CA THR A 31 -4.19 2.46 -9.04
C THR A 31 -5.69 2.16 -9.01
N PHE A 32 -6.37 2.32 -7.86
CA PHE A 32 -7.82 2.11 -7.78
C PHE A 32 -8.61 3.13 -8.57
N GLU A 33 -8.06 4.32 -8.81
CA GLU A 33 -8.64 5.27 -9.75
C GLU A 33 -8.66 4.72 -11.18
N ASN A 34 -7.51 4.24 -11.66
CA ASN A 34 -7.41 3.60 -12.98
C ASN A 34 -8.31 2.36 -13.08
N SER A 35 -8.39 1.57 -12.01
CA SER A 35 -9.24 0.38 -11.93
C SER A 35 -10.73 0.72 -12.01
N ALA A 36 -11.17 1.80 -11.35
CA ALA A 36 -12.53 2.31 -11.43
C ALA A 36 -12.84 2.83 -12.83
N ASN A 37 -11.94 3.61 -13.44
CA ASN A 37 -12.11 4.13 -14.79
C ASN A 37 -12.26 3.00 -15.82
N LYS A 38 -11.37 2.00 -15.78
CA LYS A 38 -11.42 0.81 -16.63
C LYS A 38 -12.71 0.02 -16.43
N ASN A 39 -13.20 -0.12 -15.20
CA ASN A 39 -14.47 -0.80 -14.95
C ASN A 39 -15.68 0.01 -15.48
N ASN A 40 -15.66 1.34 -15.32
CA ASN A 40 -16.70 2.23 -15.86
C ASN A 40 -16.75 2.19 -17.40
N GLU A 41 -15.60 2.08 -18.06
CA GLU A 41 -15.53 1.91 -19.52
C GLU A 41 -16.20 0.62 -19.97
N LYS A 42 -15.95 -0.50 -19.26
CA LYS A 42 -16.60 -1.78 -19.53
C LYS A 42 -18.12 -1.73 -19.34
N ILE A 43 -18.59 -1.08 -18.27
CA ILE A 43 -20.03 -0.83 -18.05
C ILE A 43 -20.63 -0.05 -19.23
N LYS A 44 -19.94 0.99 -19.72
CA LYS A 44 -20.40 1.78 -20.87
C LYS A 44 -20.40 0.97 -22.16
N ALA A 45 -19.38 0.12 -22.36
CA ALA A 45 -19.24 -0.74 -23.54
C ALA A 45 -20.25 -1.90 -23.57
N LYS A 46 -20.82 -2.28 -22.41
CA LYS A 46 -21.73 -3.42 -22.26
C LYS A 46 -21.14 -4.72 -22.80
N ASP A 47 -19.84 -4.92 -22.62
CA ASP A 47 -19.12 -6.09 -23.12
C ASP A 47 -19.19 -7.31 -22.19
N GLY A 48 -19.75 -7.16 -20.99
CA GLY A 48 -19.91 -8.24 -20.01
C GLY A 48 -18.62 -8.61 -19.27
N SER A 49 -17.54 -7.85 -19.45
CA SER A 49 -16.23 -8.06 -18.81
C SER A 49 -16.03 -7.20 -17.55
N GLU A 50 -17.02 -6.38 -17.20
CA GLU A 50 -17.08 -5.64 -15.95
C GLU A 50 -17.23 -6.56 -14.74
N VAL A 51 -16.93 -6.03 -13.55
CA VAL A 51 -17.27 -6.74 -12.32
C VAL A 51 -18.79 -6.89 -12.24
N LYS A 52 -19.27 -8.13 -12.11
CA LYS A 52 -20.71 -8.43 -12.09
C LYS A 52 -21.44 -7.60 -11.03
N GLY A 53 -22.48 -6.87 -11.46
CA GLY A 53 -23.29 -6.01 -10.59
C GLY A 53 -22.61 -4.70 -10.19
N SER A 54 -21.48 -4.35 -10.82
CA SER A 54 -20.83 -3.06 -10.58
C SER A 54 -21.66 -1.89 -11.12
N ILE A 55 -21.51 -0.76 -10.45
CA ILE A 55 -22.10 0.53 -10.81
C ILE A 55 -21.00 1.49 -11.24
N PRO A 56 -21.32 2.55 -12.01
CA PRO A 56 -20.37 3.61 -12.26
C PRO A 56 -19.93 4.26 -10.95
N VAL A 57 -18.61 4.29 -10.69
CA VAL A 57 -18.04 4.88 -9.48
C VAL A 57 -16.94 5.87 -9.80
N THR A 58 -16.83 6.92 -9.00
CA THR A 58 -15.68 7.82 -8.99
C THR A 58 -14.82 7.48 -7.78
N TYR A 59 -13.52 7.26 -8.01
CA TYR A 59 -12.56 7.04 -6.93
C TYR A 59 -11.97 8.37 -6.50
N THR A 60 -11.97 8.64 -5.19
CA THR A 60 -11.39 9.85 -4.60
C THR A 60 -10.43 9.47 -3.47
N VAL A 61 -9.25 10.06 -3.49
CA VAL A 61 -8.22 9.90 -2.45
C VAL A 61 -8.58 10.80 -1.26
N LEU A 62 -8.76 10.18 -0.10
CA LEU A 62 -8.96 10.91 1.16
C LEU A 62 -7.61 11.23 1.82
N PRO A 63 -7.47 12.39 2.49
CA PRO A 63 -6.28 12.70 3.28
C PRO A 63 -6.17 11.77 4.49
N VAL A 64 -4.95 11.60 5.02
CA VAL A 64 -4.75 10.87 6.27
C VAL A 64 -5.35 11.70 7.42
N PRO A 65 -6.21 11.11 8.28
CA PRO A 65 -6.79 11.82 9.41
C PRO A 65 -5.72 12.44 10.32
N LYS A 66 -5.96 13.67 10.76
CA LYS A 66 -5.14 14.35 11.77
C LYS A 66 -5.76 14.12 13.15
N PHE A 67 -4.94 13.81 14.14
CA PHE A 67 -5.38 13.68 15.52
C PHE A 67 -4.94 14.91 16.34
N ALA A 68 -5.83 15.47 17.15
CA ALA A 68 -5.53 16.55 18.11
C ALA A 68 -4.71 17.74 17.54
N GLY A 69 -5.02 18.17 16.30
CA GLY A 69 -4.34 19.30 15.65
C GLY A 69 -2.91 19.02 15.18
N GLN A 70 -2.43 17.78 15.29
CA GLN A 70 -1.12 17.38 14.79
C GLN A 70 -1.05 17.47 13.27
N GLU A 71 0.18 17.60 12.76
CA GLU A 71 0.40 17.53 11.33
C GLU A 71 0.01 16.16 10.77
N GLN A 72 -0.43 16.17 9.52
CA GLN A 72 -0.71 14.93 8.81
C GLN A 72 0.62 14.21 8.58
N GLN A 73 0.66 12.93 8.90
CA GLN A 73 1.82 12.06 8.67
C GLN A 73 1.36 10.88 7.83
N SER A 74 1.94 10.73 6.65
CA SER A 74 1.67 9.59 5.79
C SER A 74 2.77 8.53 5.94
N SER A 75 2.45 7.29 5.64
CA SER A 75 3.45 6.24 5.44
C SER A 75 3.70 6.07 3.95
N VAL A 76 4.96 5.82 3.59
CA VAL A 76 5.36 5.48 2.22
C VAL A 76 5.86 4.05 2.17
N ALA A 77 5.51 3.36 1.10
CA ALA A 77 6.07 2.07 0.75
C ALA A 77 6.81 2.22 -0.57
N VAL A 78 7.98 1.59 -0.67
CA VAL A 78 8.73 1.45 -1.91
C VAL A 78 8.83 -0.03 -2.20
N ASP A 79 8.26 -0.45 -3.33
CA ASP A 79 8.40 -1.81 -3.82
C ASP A 79 9.68 -1.92 -4.66
N GLY A 80 10.36 -3.07 -4.55
CA GLY A 80 11.60 -3.33 -5.27
C GLY A 80 11.79 -4.81 -5.55
N TYR A 81 12.71 -5.10 -6.46
CA TYR A 81 13.10 -6.48 -6.77
C TYR A 81 14.24 -6.91 -5.85
N VAL A 82 14.03 -8.04 -5.16
CA VAL A 82 15.05 -8.71 -4.38
C VAL A 82 15.29 -10.10 -4.94
N THR A 83 16.54 -10.54 -4.90
CA THR A 83 16.95 -11.82 -5.49
C THR A 83 17.54 -12.69 -4.39
N PHE A 84 16.92 -13.84 -4.14
CA PHE A 84 17.33 -14.78 -3.11
C PHE A 84 18.27 -15.85 -3.67
N ARG A 85 19.20 -16.32 -2.85
CA ARG A 85 19.98 -17.51 -3.18
C ARG A 85 19.14 -18.76 -2.91
N GLY A 86 19.08 -19.65 -3.89
CA GLY A 86 18.48 -20.97 -3.72
C GLY A 86 19.44 -21.96 -3.06
N ALA A 87 19.02 -23.22 -2.93
CA ALA A 87 19.82 -24.29 -2.33
C ALA A 87 21.09 -24.65 -3.12
N LYS A 88 21.11 -24.38 -4.43
CA LYS A 88 22.26 -24.60 -5.30
C LYS A 88 22.96 -23.28 -5.57
N GLU A 89 24.29 -23.30 -5.51
CA GLU A 89 25.09 -22.14 -5.88
C GLU A 89 24.83 -21.76 -7.35
N PRO A 90 24.47 -20.50 -7.63
CA PRO A 90 24.16 -20.08 -8.99
C PRO A 90 25.43 -19.96 -9.83
N THR A 91 25.32 -20.38 -11.10
CA THR A 91 26.38 -20.17 -12.08
C THR A 91 26.64 -18.68 -12.30
N ALA A 92 27.82 -18.33 -12.82
CA ALA A 92 28.14 -16.94 -13.20
C ALA A 92 27.12 -16.37 -14.20
N GLU A 93 26.70 -17.20 -15.16
CA GLU A 93 25.68 -16.83 -16.16
C GLU A 93 24.33 -16.54 -15.50
N HIS A 94 23.88 -17.38 -14.56
CA HIS A 94 22.62 -17.15 -13.85
C HIS A 94 22.64 -15.83 -13.08
N LYS A 95 23.75 -15.54 -12.37
CA LYS A 95 23.94 -14.27 -11.66
C LYS A 95 23.83 -13.07 -12.62
N ALA A 96 24.49 -13.15 -13.78
CA ALA A 96 24.41 -12.09 -14.79
C ALA A 96 22.98 -11.91 -15.33
N ASN A 97 22.26 -13.01 -15.60
CA ASN A 97 20.90 -12.96 -16.13
C ASN A 97 19.89 -12.40 -15.12
N VAL A 98 20.04 -12.73 -13.84
CA VAL A 98 19.20 -12.17 -12.77
C VAL A 98 19.37 -10.66 -12.66
N VAL A 99 20.61 -10.15 -12.72
CA VAL A 99 20.87 -8.70 -12.71
C VAL A 99 20.29 -8.03 -13.95
N LYS A 100 20.44 -8.64 -15.13
CA LYS A 100 19.83 -8.13 -16.37
C LYS A 100 18.31 -8.05 -16.28
N ALA A 101 17.66 -9.07 -15.72
CA ALA A 101 16.21 -9.10 -15.54
C ALA A 101 15.74 -8.02 -14.56
N ALA A 102 16.41 -7.89 -13.40
CA ALA A 102 16.07 -6.84 -12.43
C ALA A 102 16.24 -5.44 -13.04
N TYR A 103 17.31 -5.20 -13.79
CA TYR A 103 17.54 -3.93 -14.48
C TYR A 103 16.47 -3.65 -15.54
N PHE A 104 16.12 -4.65 -16.36
CA PHE A 104 15.08 -4.52 -17.39
C PHE A 104 13.72 -4.15 -16.78
N LEU A 105 13.34 -4.78 -15.67
CA LEU A 105 12.06 -4.54 -15.00
C LEU A 105 12.03 -3.17 -14.29
N ALA A 106 13.16 -2.71 -13.74
CA ALA A 106 13.25 -1.51 -12.93
C ALA A 106 13.64 -0.23 -13.72
N SER A 107 13.77 -0.28 -15.05
CA SER A 107 14.28 0.84 -15.84
C SER A 107 13.53 1.07 -17.16
N GLY A 108 13.76 2.25 -17.74
CA GLY A 108 13.27 2.60 -19.07
C GLY A 108 11.75 2.52 -19.21
N LYS A 109 11.29 2.17 -20.42
CA LYS A 109 9.86 2.14 -20.78
C LYS A 109 9.06 1.10 -19.98
N VAL A 110 9.69 -0.01 -19.56
CA VAL A 110 9.01 -1.07 -18.81
C VAL A 110 8.58 -0.54 -17.44
N ALA A 111 9.52 0.02 -16.68
CA ALA A 111 9.20 0.65 -15.41
C ALA A 111 8.25 1.84 -15.58
N ALA A 112 8.45 2.66 -16.62
CA ALA A 112 7.59 3.81 -16.89
C ALA A 112 6.12 3.42 -17.10
N THR A 113 5.88 2.37 -17.90
CA THR A 113 4.54 1.85 -18.18
C THR A 113 3.87 1.34 -16.92
N THR A 114 4.55 0.47 -16.16
CA THR A 114 4.03 -0.07 -14.90
C THR A 114 3.70 1.03 -13.91
N ASN A 115 4.59 2.01 -13.75
CA ASN A 115 4.40 3.10 -12.81
C ASN A 115 3.21 4.00 -13.21
N ASN A 116 3.02 4.24 -14.51
CA ASN A 116 1.87 4.97 -15.03
C ASN A 116 0.57 4.20 -14.86
N ASP A 117 0.54 2.88 -15.06
CA ASP A 117 -0.67 2.07 -14.83
C ASP A 117 -1.08 2.04 -13.35
N LEU A 118 -0.10 2.09 -12.44
CA LEU A 118 -0.30 2.06 -11.00
C LEU A 118 -0.43 3.45 -10.36
N PHE A 119 -0.21 4.52 -11.13
CA PHE A 119 -0.11 5.91 -10.65
C PHE A 119 0.94 6.11 -9.54
N VAL A 120 2.06 5.40 -9.61
CA VAL A 120 3.19 5.50 -8.68
C VAL A 120 4.34 6.33 -9.27
N ALA A 121 5.25 6.79 -8.40
CA ALA A 121 6.35 7.66 -8.79
C ALA A 121 7.40 6.95 -9.68
N GLN A 122 7.95 7.68 -10.64
CA GLN A 122 9.05 7.22 -11.49
C GLN A 122 10.39 7.35 -10.73
N ILE A 123 10.91 6.23 -10.24
CA ILE A 123 12.15 6.21 -9.43
C ILE A 123 13.40 6.31 -10.32
N ALA A 124 13.53 5.41 -11.30
CA ALA A 124 14.68 5.39 -12.21
C ALA A 124 14.66 6.60 -13.16
N GLU A 125 15.83 7.19 -13.40
CA GLU A 125 15.99 8.32 -14.35
C GLU A 125 15.53 7.93 -15.77
N SER A 126 15.89 6.73 -16.24
CA SER A 126 15.47 6.25 -17.55
C SER A 126 13.97 6.02 -17.65
N ALA A 127 13.30 5.68 -16.53
CA ALA A 127 11.85 5.57 -16.48
C ALA A 127 11.18 6.95 -16.50
N ARG A 128 11.72 7.93 -15.76
CA ARG A 128 11.28 9.34 -15.84
C ARG A 128 11.33 9.86 -17.26
N LYS A 129 12.45 9.69 -17.95
CA LYS A 129 12.62 10.13 -19.34
C LYS A 129 11.66 9.43 -20.30
N ALA A 130 11.43 8.12 -20.13
CA ALA A 130 10.47 7.40 -20.97
C ALA A 130 9.02 7.87 -20.74
N ALA A 131 8.67 8.20 -19.49
CA ALA A 131 7.34 8.65 -19.11
C ALA A 131 6.95 10.01 -19.70
N GLU A 132 7.89 10.87 -20.07
CA GLU A 132 7.63 12.20 -20.69
C GLU A 132 6.75 12.09 -21.95
N SER A 133 6.85 10.98 -22.67
CA SER A 133 6.09 10.72 -23.90
C SER A 133 4.74 10.00 -23.66
N MET A 134 4.44 9.62 -22.42
CA MET A 134 3.30 8.78 -22.08
C MET A 134 2.14 9.61 -21.54
N THR A 135 0.93 9.32 -22.01
CA THR A 135 -0.29 9.95 -21.48
C THR A 135 -0.74 9.23 -20.22
N VAL A 136 -1.05 9.99 -19.18
CA VAL A 136 -1.64 9.50 -17.92
C VAL A 136 -2.89 10.33 -17.64
N THR A 137 -4.05 9.70 -17.68
CA THR A 137 -5.31 10.33 -17.29
C THR A 137 -5.52 10.09 -15.81
N ARG A 138 -5.36 11.14 -15.01
CA ARG A 138 -5.55 11.09 -13.57
C ARG A 138 -6.31 12.32 -13.10
N ASP A 139 -7.23 12.11 -12.19
CA ASP A 139 -7.95 13.16 -11.49
C ASP A 139 -6.98 14.12 -10.77
N ALA A 140 -7.20 15.42 -10.95
CA ALA A 140 -6.29 16.45 -10.48
C ALA A 140 -6.24 16.51 -8.94
N ASP A 141 -7.37 16.29 -8.27
CA ASP A 141 -7.47 16.31 -6.82
C ASP A 141 -6.78 15.07 -6.23
N ASN A 142 -6.99 13.89 -6.84
CA ASN A 142 -6.31 12.67 -6.44
C ASN A 142 -4.78 12.77 -6.64
N LYS A 143 -4.33 13.44 -7.69
CA LYS A 143 -2.90 13.73 -7.91
C LYS A 143 -2.35 14.63 -6.81
N ALA A 144 -3.02 15.76 -6.54
CA ALA A 144 -2.62 16.71 -5.51
C ALA A 144 -2.62 16.10 -4.10
N ALA A 145 -3.60 15.27 -3.77
CA ALA A 145 -3.69 14.57 -2.50
C ALA A 145 -2.51 13.61 -2.30
N VAL A 146 -2.17 12.80 -3.30
CA VAL A 146 -1.01 11.89 -3.22
C VAL A 146 0.31 12.65 -3.15
N GLU A 147 0.48 13.72 -3.94
CA GLU A 147 1.69 14.56 -3.86
C GLU A 147 1.84 15.22 -2.48
N THR A 148 0.73 15.62 -1.85
CA THR A 148 0.72 16.15 -0.48
C THR A 148 1.12 15.07 0.53
N MET A 149 0.53 13.88 0.42
CA MET A 149 0.89 12.75 1.28
C MET A 149 2.37 12.40 1.15
N LEU A 150 2.94 12.36 -0.06
CA LEU A 150 4.36 12.07 -0.27
C LEU A 150 5.29 13.11 0.38
N LYS A 151 4.92 14.40 0.37
CA LYS A 151 5.69 15.46 1.07
C LYS A 151 5.63 15.34 2.60
N GLN A 152 4.59 14.71 3.12
CA GLN A 152 4.32 14.49 4.54
C GLN A 152 4.64 13.06 4.98
N ALA A 153 5.38 12.33 4.16
CA ALA A 153 5.81 10.98 4.47
C ALA A 153 6.78 10.99 5.66
N ALA A 154 6.57 10.08 6.60
CA ALA A 154 7.54 9.84 7.66
C ALA A 154 8.92 9.53 7.03
N PRO A 155 10.00 10.17 7.50
CA PRO A 155 11.34 9.93 6.95
C PRO A 155 11.77 8.49 7.22
N ALA A 156 12.60 7.95 6.32
CA ALA A 156 13.22 6.65 6.55
C ALA A 156 14.06 6.69 7.84
N ARG A 157 13.98 5.61 8.63
CA ARG A 157 14.73 5.43 9.89
C ARG A 157 15.77 4.31 9.75
N PRO A 158 16.83 4.52 8.94
CA PRO A 158 17.88 3.51 8.75
C PRO A 158 18.70 3.28 10.03
N ASP A 159 18.57 4.16 11.02
CA ASP A 159 19.17 4.06 12.33
C ASP A 159 18.52 3.00 13.24
N ILE A 160 17.31 2.51 12.90
CA ILE A 160 16.65 1.45 13.65
C ILE A 160 17.24 0.08 13.23
N PRO A 161 17.89 -0.68 14.14
CA PRO A 161 18.39 -2.02 13.86
C PRO A 161 17.27 -2.99 13.41
N THR A 162 17.62 -3.94 12.54
CA THR A 162 16.69 -4.95 11.99
C THR A 162 16.03 -5.80 13.08
N GLU A 163 16.75 -6.11 14.16
CA GLU A 163 16.20 -6.86 15.30
C GLU A 163 15.10 -6.09 16.03
N LEU A 164 15.21 -4.76 16.09
CA LEU A 164 14.16 -3.91 16.66
C LEU A 164 12.97 -3.78 15.70
N GLY A 165 13.23 -3.71 14.40
CA GLY A 165 12.18 -3.81 13.37
C GLY A 165 11.37 -5.10 13.50
N ALA A 166 12.03 -6.25 13.65
CA ALA A 166 11.37 -7.55 13.84
C ALA A 166 10.51 -7.60 15.11
N LYS A 167 10.99 -7.00 16.22
CA LYS A 167 10.21 -6.91 17.47
C LYS A 167 8.99 -5.99 17.31
N ALA A 168 9.12 -4.89 16.58
CA ALA A 168 8.02 -3.98 16.29
C ALA A 168 6.94 -4.68 15.44
N ILE A 169 7.32 -5.39 14.38
CA ILE A 169 6.39 -6.17 13.55
C ILE A 169 5.66 -7.21 14.40
N LYS A 170 6.38 -7.95 15.24
CA LYS A 170 5.75 -8.93 16.15
C LYS A 170 4.72 -8.28 17.09
N MET A 171 5.02 -7.09 17.61
CA MET A 171 4.09 -6.33 18.45
C MET A 171 2.86 -5.85 17.66
N GLU A 172 3.07 -5.39 16.43
CA GLU A 172 1.99 -5.00 15.53
C GLU A 172 1.03 -6.18 15.28
N ASP A 173 1.58 -7.32 14.88
CA ASP A 173 0.82 -8.52 14.48
C ASP A 173 0.15 -9.22 15.67
N GLU A 174 0.84 -9.37 16.80
CA GLU A 174 0.34 -10.16 17.94
C GLU A 174 -0.45 -9.33 18.97
N VAL A 175 -0.26 -8.00 18.99
CA VAL A 175 -0.88 -7.12 20.00
C VAL A 175 -1.72 -6.01 19.36
N ILE A 176 -1.13 -5.14 18.54
CA ILE A 176 -1.82 -3.93 18.07
C ILE A 176 -3.00 -4.30 17.16
N ILE A 177 -2.77 -5.10 16.11
CA ILE A 177 -3.81 -5.45 15.13
C ILE A 177 -4.97 -6.20 15.80
N PRO A 178 -4.75 -7.28 16.60
CA PRO A 178 -5.85 -7.99 17.25
C PRO A 178 -6.62 -7.12 18.24
N LYS A 179 -5.95 -6.23 18.98
CA LYS A 179 -6.63 -5.33 19.93
C LYS A 179 -7.39 -4.22 19.21
N LEU A 180 -6.88 -3.70 18.10
CA LEU A 180 -7.62 -2.74 17.27
C LEU A 180 -8.88 -3.38 16.69
N GLN A 181 -8.79 -4.63 16.23
CA GLN A 181 -9.96 -5.38 15.74
C GLN A 181 -11.01 -5.58 16.84
N ALA A 182 -10.59 -6.01 18.04
CA ALA A 182 -11.48 -6.16 19.18
C ALA A 182 -12.10 -4.81 19.59
N LEU A 183 -11.35 -3.71 19.53
CA LEU A 183 -11.86 -2.36 19.82
C LEU A 183 -12.92 -1.95 18.79
N ILE A 184 -12.67 -2.15 17.49
CA ILE A 184 -13.63 -1.84 16.42
C ILE A 184 -14.90 -2.70 16.55
N ALA A 185 -14.77 -3.94 17.01
CA ALA A 185 -15.89 -4.83 17.30
C ALA A 185 -16.65 -4.48 18.59
N GLY A 186 -16.17 -3.50 19.37
CA GLY A 186 -16.77 -3.10 20.65
C GLY A 186 -16.53 -4.09 21.80
N GLU A 187 -15.58 -5.01 21.65
CA GLU A 187 -15.28 -6.06 22.63
C GLU A 187 -14.38 -5.58 23.78
N ILE A 188 -13.62 -4.49 23.56
CA ILE A 188 -12.72 -3.89 24.55
C ILE A 188 -12.84 -2.37 24.54
N THR A 189 -12.42 -1.71 25.63
CA THR A 189 -12.35 -0.25 25.70
C THR A 189 -11.03 0.28 25.13
N PRO A 190 -10.96 1.58 24.74
CA PRO A 190 -9.70 2.21 24.35
C PRO A 190 -8.60 2.09 25.41
N GLU A 191 -8.96 2.19 26.70
CA GLU A 191 -8.03 2.07 27.82
C GLU A 191 -7.46 0.64 27.91
N ALA A 192 -8.30 -0.37 27.70
CA ALA A 192 -7.86 -1.77 27.68
C ALA A 192 -6.89 -2.06 26.51
N MET A 193 -7.14 -1.48 25.34
CA MET A 193 -6.20 -1.55 24.21
C MET A 193 -4.87 -0.85 24.56
N PHE A 194 -4.94 0.37 25.09
CA PHE A 194 -3.75 1.14 25.47
C PHE A 194 -2.87 0.40 26.48
N GLU A 195 -3.47 -0.18 27.51
CA GLU A 195 -2.75 -0.97 28.51
C GLU A 195 -2.15 -2.26 27.93
N ALA A 196 -2.84 -2.92 26.98
CA ALA A 196 -2.28 -4.07 26.28
C ALA A 196 -1.05 -3.69 25.44
N VAL A 197 -1.10 -2.56 24.74
CA VAL A 197 0.02 -2.04 23.97
C VAL A 197 1.20 -1.71 24.90
N LYS A 198 0.98 -0.97 26.00
CA LYS A 198 2.04 -0.63 26.98
C LYS A 198 2.72 -1.84 27.61
N LYS A 199 1.95 -2.89 27.92
CA LYS A 199 2.46 -4.14 28.50
C LYS A 199 3.13 -5.05 27.47
N GLY A 200 2.96 -4.77 26.17
CA GLY A 200 3.72 -5.39 25.11
C GLY A 200 5.23 -5.09 25.20
N PRO A 201 6.03 -5.54 24.24
CA PRO A 201 7.50 -5.36 24.22
C PRO A 201 8.01 -3.91 24.27
N LEU A 202 7.13 -2.91 24.40
CA LEU A 202 7.39 -1.48 24.52
C LEU A 202 8.35 -1.08 25.65
N GLN A 203 8.54 -1.91 26.69
CA GLN A 203 9.58 -1.67 27.70
C GLN A 203 11.00 -1.57 27.10
N HIS A 204 11.23 -2.13 25.90
CA HIS A 204 12.51 -2.05 25.22
C HIS A 204 12.60 -0.96 24.13
N LEU A 205 11.47 -0.44 23.64
CA LEU A 205 11.44 0.54 22.52
C LEU A 205 11.26 1.99 23.00
N ALA A 206 10.62 2.22 24.15
CA ALA A 206 10.31 3.57 24.66
C ALA A 206 11.53 4.42 25.06
N LYS A 207 12.75 3.86 25.09
CA LYS A 207 13.97 4.60 25.46
C LYS A 207 14.56 5.48 24.35
N MET A 208 14.00 5.49 23.14
CA MET A 208 14.60 6.19 21.99
C MET A 208 13.65 7.15 21.24
N ALA A 209 12.48 7.44 21.83
CA ALA A 209 11.54 8.44 21.29
C ALA A 209 11.66 9.83 21.96
N LEU A 210 12.75 10.05 22.71
CA LEU A 210 13.18 11.35 23.24
C LEU A 210 14.60 11.63 22.73
#